data_AF-A0A257N5L3-F1
#
_entry.id   AF-A0A257N5L3-F1
#
_cell.length_a   1.000
_cell.length_b   1.000
_cell.length_c   1.000
_cell.angle_alpha   90.00
_cell.angle_beta   90.00
_cell.angle_gamma   90.00
#
_symmetry.space_group_name_H-M   'P 1'
#
loop_
_entity.id
_entity.type
_entity.pdbx_description
1 polymer ?
#
loop_
_entity_poly.entity_id
_entity_poly.type
_entity_poly.pdbx_seq_one_letter_code
_entity_poly.pdbx_strand_id
1 'polypeptide(L)'
;VNNPAQRWNVEFQIRKKARGGLVADTSLPSHYPLVVEKIQAVFGSKSKQIDPKAVKNLRADIEKILGSDRNEWSMPLLRAMFTTLLDGAKFRRRSEHHERVWFSLIGFCLRPGFGYPLDDWRVEQLWKIYAHGIQFVNEMQNWTEWWIAWRRIAGGLNVQAQEQIFNDISKYLNPAAARQAGIAKQIKTRGYDDMVRLSATLERLPVDKKIQLGEWLLKRLEKSSEPSQTWWAVGRIGARVPFHGSSHNVVSAKVVSVWLQIVLAEDWKKSPHIGFAATLMARMSGDRARDIDDNLRLQIIEKLKLSKAPTSWLEVVEQVKELDEKEEKQLFGEALPPGLKLINEA
;
A
#
# COMPACT_ATOMS: atom_id res chain seq x y z
N VAL A 1 -25.69 -46.96 34.21
CA VAL A 1 -24.33 -46.87 34.79
C VAL A 1 -23.39 -46.45 33.68
N ASN A 2 -22.79 -45.29 33.87
CA ASN A 2 -21.89 -44.60 32.94
C ASN A 2 -20.71 -45.49 32.54
N ASN A 3 -20.44 -45.62 31.24
CA ASN A 3 -19.13 -46.05 30.75
C ASN A 3 -18.38 -44.81 30.23
N PRO A 4 -17.41 -44.24 30.98
CA PRO A 4 -16.77 -42.97 30.64
C PRO A 4 -15.70 -43.05 29.53
N ALA A 5 -15.58 -44.18 28.82
CA ALA A 5 -14.43 -44.47 27.95
C ALA A 5 -14.67 -44.24 26.44
N GLN A 6 -15.76 -43.60 26.02
CA GLN A 6 -15.95 -43.16 24.63
C GLN A 6 -15.94 -41.63 24.53
N ARG A 7 -14.76 -41.04 24.73
CA ARG A 7 -14.48 -39.69 24.23
C ARG A 7 -13.96 -39.81 22.81
N TRP A 8 -14.76 -39.34 21.86
CA TRP A 8 -14.31 -39.13 20.50
C TRP A 8 -13.33 -37.94 20.52
N ASN A 9 -12.04 -38.22 20.40
CA ASN A 9 -11.04 -37.18 20.14
C ASN A 9 -11.25 -36.67 18.72
N VAL A 10 -11.96 -35.56 18.58
CA VAL A 10 -12.00 -34.80 17.34
C VAL A 10 -10.70 -34.00 17.26
N GLU A 11 -9.62 -34.64 16.81
CA GLU A 11 -8.45 -33.92 16.33
C GLU A 11 -8.82 -33.24 15.01
N PHE A 12 -8.90 -31.91 15.03
CA PHE A 12 -8.94 -31.11 13.82
C PHE A 12 -7.60 -31.22 13.09
N GLN A 13 -7.47 -32.21 12.20
CA GLN A 13 -6.42 -32.21 11.19
C GLN A 13 -6.76 -31.19 10.10
N ILE A 14 -6.52 -29.91 10.37
CA ILE A 14 -6.42 -28.90 9.31
C ILE A 14 -4.98 -28.97 8.75
N ARG A 15 -4.70 -30.01 7.97
CA ARG A 15 -3.62 -29.97 6.98
C ARG A 15 -4.26 -29.88 5.60
N LYS A 16 -4.69 -28.66 5.25
CA LYS A 16 -4.78 -28.28 3.84
C LYS A 16 -3.33 -28.39 3.32
N LYS A 17 -3.08 -29.36 2.44
CA LYS A 17 -1.82 -29.52 1.71
C LYS A 17 -1.52 -28.21 0.97
N ALA A 18 -0.79 -27.30 1.61
CA ALA A 18 -0.04 -26.27 0.93
C ALA A 18 1.11 -27.00 0.22
N ARG A 19 0.99 -27.14 -1.10
CA ARG A 19 2.10 -27.60 -1.94
C ARG A 19 3.22 -26.56 -1.83
N GLY A 20 4.37 -26.99 -1.30
CA GLY A 20 5.68 -26.41 -1.58
C GLY A 20 5.91 -24.95 -1.19
N GLY A 21 5.64 -24.58 0.06
CA GLY A 21 6.26 -23.39 0.65
C GLY A 21 7.56 -23.79 1.33
N LEU A 22 8.67 -23.14 0.99
CA LEU A 22 9.91 -23.16 1.79
C LEU A 22 9.51 -23.01 3.27
N VAL A 23 10.02 -23.87 4.13
CA VAL A 23 9.90 -23.70 5.58
C VAL A 23 10.63 -22.40 5.91
N ALA A 24 9.90 -21.28 5.92
CA ALA A 24 10.44 -20.04 6.41
C ALA A 24 10.77 -20.30 7.86
N ASP A 25 12.06 -20.15 8.21
CA ASP A 25 12.49 -20.25 9.59
C ASP A 25 11.68 -19.25 10.41
N THR A 26 10.78 -19.77 11.23
CA THR A 26 9.92 -18.97 12.12
C THR A 26 10.69 -18.47 13.34
N SER A 27 11.97 -18.84 13.47
CA SER A 27 12.81 -18.39 14.58
C SER A 27 13.07 -16.88 14.48
N LEU A 28 12.98 -16.24 15.64
CA LEU A 28 13.35 -14.83 15.77
C LEU A 28 14.87 -14.74 15.95
N PRO A 29 15.52 -13.69 15.43
CA PRO A 29 16.95 -13.46 15.66
C PRO A 29 17.27 -13.46 17.16
N SER A 30 18.44 -13.96 17.53
CA SER A 30 18.91 -14.00 18.93
C SER A 30 18.92 -12.61 19.60
N HIS A 31 19.12 -11.55 18.82
CA HIS A 31 19.09 -10.16 19.27
C HIS A 31 17.69 -9.54 19.37
N TYR A 32 16.62 -10.27 19.04
CA TYR A 32 15.25 -9.75 19.09
C TYR A 32 14.84 -9.22 20.48
N PRO A 33 15.23 -9.82 21.62
CA PRO A 33 14.94 -9.23 22.94
C PRO A 33 15.48 -7.79 23.09
N LEU A 34 16.66 -7.48 22.53
CA LEU A 34 17.21 -6.12 22.56
C LEU A 34 16.39 -5.15 21.69
N VAL A 35 15.83 -5.64 20.58
CA VAL A 35 14.89 -4.85 19.75
C VAL A 35 13.62 -4.52 20.55
N VAL A 36 13.08 -5.49 21.30
CA VAL A 36 11.91 -5.28 22.16
C VAL A 36 12.21 -4.23 23.23
N GLU A 37 13.34 -4.35 23.94
CA GLU A 37 13.78 -3.36 24.93
C GLU A 37 13.89 -1.96 24.31
N LYS A 38 14.46 -1.86 23.11
CA LYS A 38 14.62 -0.59 22.41
C LYS A 38 13.29 0.05 22.02
N ILE A 39 12.34 -0.74 21.53
CA ILE A 39 10.97 -0.27 21.21
C ILE A 39 10.26 0.16 22.50
N GLN A 40 10.32 -0.64 23.56
CA GLN A 40 9.69 -0.33 24.85
C GLN A 40 10.34 0.87 25.55
N ALA A 41 11.64 1.12 25.33
CA ALA A 41 12.30 2.33 25.81
C ALA A 41 11.71 3.60 25.18
N VAL A 42 11.19 3.54 23.94
CA VAL A 42 10.54 4.66 23.26
C VAL A 42 9.03 4.68 23.51
N PHE A 43 8.37 3.54 23.37
CA PHE A 43 6.91 3.40 23.43
C PHE A 43 6.43 2.59 24.64
N GLY A 44 7.06 2.74 25.80
CA GLY A 44 6.69 2.06 27.05
C GLY A 44 6.25 3.00 28.17
N SER A 45 5.67 2.46 29.23
CA SER A 45 5.16 3.26 30.37
C SER A 45 6.21 4.17 31.01
N LYS A 46 7.47 3.75 31.03
CA LYS A 46 8.60 4.47 31.63
C LYS A 46 9.23 5.53 30.70
N SER A 47 8.83 5.66 29.44
CA SER A 47 9.54 6.52 28.48
C SER A 47 9.26 8.04 28.58
N LYS A 48 8.77 8.53 29.71
CA LYS A 48 8.20 9.89 29.85
C LYS A 48 9.22 11.02 29.60
N GLN A 49 10.51 10.73 29.78
CA GLN A 49 11.62 11.68 29.55
C GLN A 49 12.69 11.06 28.65
N ILE A 50 12.28 10.39 27.57
CA ILE A 50 13.27 9.88 26.61
C ILE A 50 13.85 11.03 25.78
N ASP A 51 15.16 10.96 25.53
CA ASP A 51 15.86 11.86 24.61
C ASP A 51 15.16 11.84 23.24
N PRO A 52 14.70 13.00 22.70
CA PRO A 52 14.14 13.10 21.36
C PRO A 52 15.03 12.49 20.27
N LYS A 53 16.35 12.45 20.47
CA LYS A 53 17.29 11.81 19.56
C LYS A 53 17.13 10.29 19.52
N ALA A 54 16.86 9.66 20.67
CA ALA A 54 16.59 8.23 20.74
C ALA A 54 15.29 7.84 20.00
N VAL A 55 14.27 8.70 20.03
CA VAL A 55 13.03 8.49 19.26
C VAL A 55 13.33 8.52 17.76
N LYS A 56 14.05 9.54 17.29
CA LYS A 56 14.41 9.71 15.87
C LYS A 56 15.31 8.59 15.35
N ASN A 57 16.22 8.10 16.19
CA ASN A 57 17.20 7.09 15.82
C ASN A 57 16.68 5.66 15.97
N LEU A 58 15.48 5.44 16.52
CA LEU A 58 14.96 4.11 16.82
C LEU A 58 15.11 3.11 15.66
N ARG A 59 14.75 3.51 14.43
CA ARG A 59 14.92 2.65 13.25
C ARG A 59 16.37 2.25 13.01
N ALA A 60 17.28 3.22 13.00
CA ALA A 60 18.71 3.00 12.74
C ALA A 60 19.34 2.15 13.85
N ASP A 61 18.92 2.36 15.09
CA ASP A 61 19.36 1.56 16.22
C ASP A 61 18.89 0.10 16.11
N ILE A 62 17.66 -0.13 15.63
CA ILE A 62 17.14 -1.49 15.38
C ILE A 62 17.92 -2.16 14.23
N GLU A 63 18.17 -1.46 13.12
CA GLU A 63 19.01 -1.97 12.02
C GLU A 63 20.41 -2.35 12.52
N LYS A 64 21.01 -1.53 13.39
CA LYS A 64 22.30 -1.83 14.03
C LYS A 64 22.26 -3.06 14.94
N ILE A 65 21.21 -3.23 15.74
CA ILE A 65 21.03 -4.39 16.63
C ILE A 65 20.87 -5.68 15.81
N LEU A 66 20.14 -5.62 14.71
CA LEU A 66 19.86 -6.78 13.85
C LEU A 66 20.99 -7.09 12.87
N GLY A 67 21.86 -6.11 12.58
CA GLY A 67 22.94 -6.25 11.62
C GLY A 67 22.49 -6.32 10.16
N SER A 68 21.27 -5.86 9.85
CA SER A 68 20.68 -5.93 8.51
C SER A 68 19.83 -4.69 8.20
N ASP A 69 19.66 -4.37 6.91
CA ASP A 69 18.77 -3.28 6.49
C ASP A 69 17.30 -3.67 6.72
N ARG A 70 16.43 -2.67 6.93
CA ARG A 70 15.00 -2.91 7.14
C ARG A 70 14.31 -3.68 6.02
N ASN A 71 14.80 -3.57 4.77
CA ASN A 71 14.21 -4.29 3.64
C ASN A 71 14.53 -5.80 3.70
N GLU A 72 15.50 -6.21 4.51
CA GLU A 72 15.94 -7.60 4.69
C GLU A 72 15.27 -8.27 5.91
N TRP A 73 14.50 -7.52 6.70
CA TRP A 73 13.82 -8.06 7.87
C TRP A 73 12.77 -9.10 7.48
N SER A 74 12.89 -10.30 8.06
CA SER A 74 12.00 -11.43 7.79
C SER A 74 10.57 -11.19 8.29
N MET A 75 9.61 -11.89 7.70
CA MET A 75 8.20 -11.82 8.10
C MET A 75 7.95 -12.13 9.60
N PRO A 76 8.51 -13.21 10.19
CA PRO A 76 8.38 -13.45 11.62
C PRO A 76 8.84 -12.27 12.48
N LEU A 77 10.00 -11.68 12.14
CA LEU A 77 10.55 -10.53 12.84
C LEU A 77 9.63 -9.29 12.70
N LEU A 78 9.18 -8.98 11.49
CA LEU A 78 8.27 -7.85 11.23
C LEU A 78 6.98 -7.99 12.03
N ARG A 79 6.35 -9.17 12.06
CA ARG A 79 5.11 -9.41 12.81
C ARG A 79 5.31 -9.44 14.32
N ALA A 80 6.48 -9.87 14.80
CA ALA A 80 6.84 -9.77 16.20
C ALA A 80 7.05 -8.31 16.62
N MET A 81 7.79 -7.52 15.84
CA MET A 81 7.97 -6.07 16.06
C MET A 81 6.65 -5.31 16.01
N PHE A 82 5.75 -5.65 15.08
CA PHE A 82 4.41 -5.09 15.02
C PHE A 82 3.68 -5.22 16.36
N THR A 83 3.75 -6.40 16.97
CA THR A 83 3.10 -6.69 18.25
C THR A 83 3.63 -5.77 19.35
N THR A 84 4.96 -5.65 19.47
CA THR A 84 5.60 -4.75 20.44
C THR A 84 5.23 -3.27 20.23
N LEU A 85 5.17 -2.83 18.97
CA LEU A 85 4.77 -1.46 18.62
C LEU A 85 3.29 -1.19 18.93
N LEU A 86 2.43 -2.17 18.68
CA LEU A 86 0.98 -2.08 18.95
C LEU A 86 0.70 -1.99 20.45
N ASP A 87 1.39 -2.77 21.29
CA ASP A 87 1.29 -2.67 22.76
C ASP A 87 1.64 -1.27 23.27
N GLY A 88 2.60 -0.63 22.59
CA GLY A 88 3.02 0.75 22.85
C GLY A 88 2.14 1.83 22.22
N ALA A 89 1.07 1.50 21.50
CA ALA A 89 0.32 2.44 20.65
C ALA A 89 -0.16 3.69 21.39
N LYS A 90 -0.58 3.58 22.65
CA LYS A 90 -1.03 4.74 23.45
C LYS A 90 0.08 5.79 23.67
N PHE A 91 1.34 5.39 23.60
CA PHE A 91 2.49 6.25 23.82
C PHE A 91 3.01 6.94 22.55
N ARG A 92 2.48 6.58 21.37
CA ARG A 92 2.79 7.27 20.11
C ARG A 92 2.50 8.78 20.17
N ARG A 93 1.56 9.18 21.04
CA ARG A 93 1.01 10.53 21.15
C ARG A 93 1.81 11.51 22.01
N ARG A 94 3.03 11.14 22.43
CA ARG A 94 3.84 11.94 23.37
C ARG A 94 4.52 13.15 22.75
N SER A 95 4.96 13.02 21.50
CA SER A 95 5.46 14.13 20.70
C SER A 95 5.24 13.84 19.22
N GLU A 96 5.40 14.85 18.39
CA GLU A 96 5.33 14.76 16.94
C GLU A 96 6.29 13.69 16.39
N HIS A 97 7.50 13.60 16.97
CA HIS A 97 8.48 12.58 16.60
C HIS A 97 8.05 11.17 17.00
N HIS A 98 7.41 10.98 18.16
CA HIS A 98 6.88 9.66 18.55
C HIS A 98 5.81 9.21 17.56
N GLU A 99 4.87 10.09 17.24
CA GLU A 99 3.75 9.75 16.37
C GLU A 99 4.23 9.42 14.96
N ARG A 100 5.13 10.25 14.41
CA ARG A 100 5.74 10.03 13.09
C ARG A 100 6.50 8.71 13.01
N VAL A 101 7.42 8.46 13.95
CA VAL A 101 8.23 7.23 13.96
C VAL A 101 7.36 5.99 14.17
N TRP A 102 6.33 6.09 15.01
CA TRP A 102 5.41 4.99 15.25
C TRP A 102 4.63 4.61 13.98
N PHE A 103 4.02 5.58 13.28
CA PHE A 103 3.32 5.31 12.01
C PHE A 103 4.24 4.72 10.94
N SER A 104 5.47 5.25 10.85
CA SER A 104 6.46 4.73 9.92
C SER A 104 6.77 3.25 10.18
N LEU A 105 7.07 2.88 11.43
CA LEU A 105 7.46 1.53 11.81
C LEU A 105 6.28 0.55 11.80
N ILE A 106 5.12 0.93 12.36
CA ILE A 106 3.97 0.01 12.46
C ILE A 106 3.44 -0.36 11.07
N GLY A 107 3.33 0.62 10.17
CA GLY A 107 2.87 0.39 8.80
C GLY A 107 3.89 -0.43 8.02
N PHE A 108 5.20 -0.17 8.23
CA PHE A 108 6.25 -1.00 7.64
C PHE A 108 6.14 -2.45 8.12
N CYS A 109 6.02 -2.68 9.43
CA CYS A 109 5.96 -4.01 10.01
C CYS A 109 4.73 -4.84 9.61
N LEU A 110 3.64 -4.22 9.17
CA LEU A 110 2.40 -4.92 8.78
C LEU A 110 2.20 -5.04 7.26
N ARG A 111 2.96 -4.33 6.42
CA ARG A 111 2.78 -4.38 4.96
C ARG A 111 2.81 -5.82 4.41
N PRO A 112 2.02 -6.16 3.38
CA PRO A 112 0.97 -5.36 2.74
C PRO A 112 -0.39 -5.35 3.48
N GLY A 113 -0.42 -5.88 4.72
CA GLY A 113 -1.65 -6.11 5.50
C GLY A 113 -2.23 -7.52 5.32
N PHE A 114 -1.57 -8.41 4.59
CA PHE A 114 -2.00 -9.79 4.37
C PHE A 114 -0.81 -10.68 4.00
N GLY A 115 -1.06 -11.99 3.90
CA GLY A 115 -0.08 -12.97 3.42
C GLY A 115 0.70 -13.70 4.50
N TYR A 116 0.48 -13.37 5.78
CA TYR A 116 1.06 -14.09 6.92
C TYR A 116 -0.02 -14.46 7.97
N PRO A 117 0.15 -15.55 8.72
CA PRO A 117 -0.81 -15.96 9.73
C PRO A 117 -1.19 -14.83 10.70
N LEU A 118 -2.50 -14.64 10.92
CA LEU A 118 -3.11 -13.61 11.78
C LEU A 118 -2.96 -12.16 11.28
N ASP A 119 -2.62 -11.93 10.02
CA ASP A 119 -2.55 -10.57 9.48
C ASP A 119 -3.92 -9.87 9.43
N ASP A 120 -4.99 -10.62 9.17
CA ASP A 120 -6.37 -10.16 9.30
C ASP A 120 -6.65 -9.57 10.68
N TRP A 121 -6.31 -10.31 11.74
CA TRP A 121 -6.45 -9.83 13.12
C TRP A 121 -5.57 -8.61 13.41
N ARG A 122 -4.31 -8.58 12.93
CA ARG A 122 -3.39 -7.44 13.12
C ARG A 122 -3.92 -6.18 12.45
N VAL A 123 -4.44 -6.30 11.23
CA VAL A 123 -5.07 -5.20 10.50
C VAL A 123 -6.28 -4.69 11.25
N GLU A 124 -7.14 -5.57 11.77
CA GLU A 124 -8.27 -5.17 12.61
C GLU A 124 -7.83 -4.41 13.86
N GLN A 125 -6.75 -4.83 14.53
CA GLN A 125 -6.24 -4.10 15.70
C GLN A 125 -5.72 -2.71 15.34
N LEU A 126 -4.96 -2.61 14.24
CA LEU A 126 -4.45 -1.31 13.79
C LEU A 126 -5.60 -0.40 13.30
N TRP A 127 -6.61 -0.95 12.62
CA TRP A 127 -7.76 -0.20 12.11
C TRP A 127 -8.54 0.53 13.20
N LYS A 128 -8.61 0.00 14.43
CA LYS A 128 -9.21 0.69 15.60
C LYS A 128 -8.58 2.07 15.87
N ILE A 129 -7.35 2.30 15.42
CA ILE A 129 -6.65 3.57 15.58
C ILE A 129 -7.09 4.61 14.54
N TYR A 130 -7.64 4.19 13.39
CA TYR A 130 -7.98 5.06 12.27
C TYR A 130 -8.86 6.25 12.68
N ALA A 131 -9.98 5.96 13.37
CA ALA A 131 -10.94 6.98 13.81
C ALA A 131 -10.36 8.03 14.76
N HIS A 132 -9.24 7.73 15.44
CA HIS A 132 -8.60 8.67 16.35
C HIS A 132 -7.75 9.73 15.62
N GLY A 133 -7.40 9.50 14.35
CA GLY A 133 -6.51 10.36 13.57
C GLY A 133 -5.14 10.60 14.20
N ILE A 134 -4.44 11.62 13.70
CA ILE A 134 -3.18 12.10 14.26
C ILE A 134 -3.43 13.20 15.30
N GLN A 135 -2.56 13.30 16.29
CA GLN A 135 -2.61 14.34 17.32
C GLN A 135 -1.90 15.62 16.86
N PHE A 136 -0.74 15.50 16.22
CA PHE A 136 0.08 16.64 15.83
C PHE A 136 -0.30 17.12 14.43
N VAL A 137 -1.53 17.61 14.28
CA VAL A 137 -2.15 17.97 12.98
C VAL A 137 -1.48 19.11 12.23
N ASN A 138 -0.66 19.90 12.91
CA ASN A 138 0.12 21.00 12.31
C ASN A 138 1.44 20.51 11.69
N GLU A 139 1.84 19.27 11.98
CA GLU A 139 3.08 18.67 11.51
C GLU A 139 2.83 17.92 10.19
N MET A 140 3.24 18.52 9.08
CA MET A 140 3.04 17.94 7.74
C MET A 140 3.60 16.52 7.62
N GLN A 141 4.77 16.28 8.23
CA GLN A 141 5.41 14.97 8.20
C GLN A 141 4.63 13.89 8.95
N ASN A 142 3.81 14.27 9.94
CA ASN A 142 2.94 13.31 10.64
C ASN A 142 1.77 12.89 9.74
N TRP A 143 1.24 13.80 8.93
CA TRP A 143 0.26 13.45 7.89
C TRP A 143 0.85 12.52 6.84
N THR A 144 2.06 12.80 6.36
CA THR A 144 2.76 11.92 5.40
C THR A 144 2.90 10.51 5.93
N GLU A 145 3.45 10.31 7.13
CA GLU A 145 3.60 8.95 7.69
C GLU A 145 2.26 8.29 8.00
N TRP A 146 1.23 9.06 8.38
CA TRP A 146 -0.13 8.54 8.54
C TRP A 146 -0.67 7.95 7.23
N TRP A 147 -0.62 8.70 6.13
CA TRP A 147 -1.09 8.20 4.83
C TRP A 147 -0.26 7.03 4.31
N ILE A 148 1.07 7.08 4.50
CA ILE A 148 1.96 5.97 4.13
C ILE A 148 1.61 4.70 4.93
N ALA A 149 1.34 4.81 6.23
CA ALA A 149 0.97 3.65 7.05
C ALA A 149 -0.31 2.97 6.53
N TRP A 150 -1.34 3.74 6.20
CA TRP A 150 -2.59 3.19 5.65
C TRP A 150 -2.42 2.66 4.22
N ARG A 151 -1.59 3.31 3.40
CA ARG A 151 -1.27 2.84 2.04
C ARG A 151 -0.58 1.48 2.09
N ARG A 152 0.37 1.31 3.01
CA ARG A 152 1.13 0.08 3.22
C ARG A 152 0.25 -1.12 3.58
N ILE A 153 -0.86 -0.90 4.28
CA ILE A 153 -1.72 -1.98 4.76
C ILE A 153 -3.04 -2.07 4.02
N ALA A 154 -3.26 -1.23 3.01
CA ALA A 154 -4.54 -1.13 2.28
C ALA A 154 -5.01 -2.49 1.76
N GLY A 155 -4.06 -3.37 1.38
CA GLY A 155 -4.35 -4.72 0.91
C GLY A 155 -5.07 -5.61 1.92
N GLY A 156 -4.81 -5.41 3.21
CA GLY A 156 -5.48 -6.11 4.30
C GLY A 156 -6.84 -5.53 4.70
N LEU A 157 -7.11 -4.27 4.36
CA LEU A 157 -8.36 -3.59 4.75
C LEU A 157 -9.56 -4.18 3.99
N ASN A 158 -10.67 -4.40 4.69
CA ASN A 158 -11.93 -4.80 4.07
C ASN A 158 -12.55 -3.66 3.24
N VAL A 159 -13.62 -3.97 2.51
CA VAL A 159 -14.32 -3.01 1.63
C VAL A 159 -14.76 -1.78 2.42
N GLN A 160 -15.39 -1.97 3.58
CA GLN A 160 -15.93 -0.89 4.40
C GLN A 160 -14.84 0.06 4.89
N ALA A 161 -13.67 -0.47 5.29
CA ALA A 161 -12.54 0.34 5.70
C ALA A 161 -11.95 1.14 4.53
N GLN A 162 -11.81 0.54 3.35
CA GLN A 162 -11.34 1.27 2.16
C GLN A 162 -12.34 2.35 1.71
N GLU A 163 -13.65 2.09 1.78
CA GLU A 163 -14.67 3.08 1.49
C GLU A 163 -14.67 4.23 2.52
N GLN A 164 -14.45 3.94 3.80
CA GLN A 164 -14.30 4.97 4.83
C GLN A 164 -13.11 5.88 4.52
N ILE A 165 -11.94 5.30 4.20
CA ILE A 165 -10.76 6.09 3.80
C ILE A 165 -11.08 6.96 2.59
N PHE A 166 -11.72 6.40 1.57
CA PHE A 166 -12.09 7.14 0.37
C PHE A 166 -13.00 8.32 0.68
N ASN A 167 -14.03 8.13 1.51
CA ASN A 167 -14.94 9.19 1.91
C ASN A 167 -14.19 10.33 2.65
N ASP A 168 -13.26 9.97 3.54
CA ASP A 168 -12.51 10.94 4.35
C ASP A 168 -11.56 11.81 3.50
N ILE A 169 -11.01 11.26 2.41
CA ILE A 169 -10.11 11.99 1.50
C ILE A 169 -10.82 12.62 0.29
N SER A 170 -12.05 12.22 -0.01
CA SER A 170 -12.78 12.61 -1.23
C SER A 170 -12.85 14.13 -1.45
N LYS A 171 -13.03 14.92 -0.39
CA LYS A 171 -13.10 16.38 -0.48
C LYS A 171 -11.79 17.04 -0.95
N TYR A 172 -10.65 16.39 -0.73
CA TYR A 172 -9.33 16.88 -1.17
C TYR A 172 -9.05 16.53 -2.64
N LEU A 173 -9.61 15.42 -3.11
CA LEU A 173 -9.43 14.89 -4.46
C LEU A 173 -10.46 15.45 -5.45
N ASN A 174 -11.69 15.70 -5.01
CA ASN A 174 -12.75 16.28 -5.82
C ASN A 174 -12.33 17.69 -6.34
N PRO A 175 -12.24 17.91 -7.67
CA PRO A 175 -11.78 19.17 -8.26
C PRO A 175 -12.62 20.40 -7.89
N ALA A 176 -13.90 20.22 -7.56
CA ALA A 176 -14.79 21.31 -7.15
C ALA A 176 -14.59 21.66 -5.67
N ALA A 177 -14.60 20.65 -4.78
CA ALA A 177 -14.41 20.86 -3.35
C ALA A 177 -13.00 21.36 -3.00
N ALA A 178 -11.97 20.87 -3.71
CA ALA A 178 -10.59 21.25 -3.49
C ALA A 178 -10.28 22.75 -3.70
N ARG A 179 -11.16 23.49 -4.40
CA ARG A 179 -11.02 24.94 -4.62
C ARG A 179 -11.50 25.78 -3.43
N GLN A 180 -12.27 25.19 -2.51
CA GLN A 180 -12.75 25.88 -1.32
C GLN A 180 -11.57 26.27 -0.43
N ALA A 181 -11.50 27.53 0.02
CA ALA A 181 -10.33 28.09 0.70
C ALA A 181 -9.85 27.25 1.90
N GLY A 182 -10.78 26.76 2.72
CA GLY A 182 -10.47 25.91 3.87
C GLY A 182 -9.85 24.57 3.48
N ILE A 183 -10.35 23.94 2.40
CA ILE A 183 -9.84 22.68 1.88
C ILE A 183 -8.48 22.89 1.20
N ALA A 184 -8.33 23.95 0.40
CA ALA A 184 -7.07 24.29 -0.25
C ALA A 184 -5.93 24.53 0.76
N LYS A 185 -6.22 25.15 1.91
CA LYS A 185 -5.24 25.29 3.01
C LYS A 185 -4.85 23.92 3.59
N GLN A 186 -5.82 23.03 3.79
CA GLN A 186 -5.55 21.68 4.31
C GLN A 186 -4.76 20.82 3.32
N ILE A 187 -5.03 20.90 2.02
CA ILE A 187 -4.25 20.19 0.98
C ILE A 187 -2.76 20.49 1.12
N LYS A 188 -2.41 21.76 1.36
CA LYS A 188 -1.01 22.20 1.52
C LYS A 188 -0.32 21.65 2.77
N THR A 189 -1.07 21.34 3.83
CA THR A 189 -0.49 20.95 5.13
C THR A 189 -0.70 19.50 5.51
N ARG A 190 -1.59 18.78 4.81
CA ARG A 190 -1.99 17.41 5.16
C ARG A 190 -1.43 16.34 4.22
N GLY A 191 -0.28 16.57 3.58
CA GLY A 191 0.39 15.55 2.78
C GLY A 191 -0.44 15.06 1.58
N TYR A 192 -0.87 15.99 0.72
CA TYR A 192 -1.73 15.70 -0.44
C TYR A 192 -1.18 14.60 -1.36
N ASP A 193 0.12 14.61 -1.65
CA ASP A 193 0.75 13.62 -2.53
C ASP A 193 0.55 12.19 -2.00
N ASP A 194 0.67 11.98 -0.69
CA ASP A 194 0.44 10.69 -0.07
C ASP A 194 -1.05 10.33 0.01
N MET A 195 -1.95 11.31 0.13
CA MET A 195 -3.41 11.07 -0.01
C MET A 195 -3.75 10.54 -1.41
N VAL A 196 -3.19 11.16 -2.46
CA VAL A 196 -3.38 10.71 -3.84
C VAL A 196 -2.85 9.28 -4.00
N ARG A 197 -1.66 8.99 -3.46
CA ARG A 197 -1.09 7.64 -3.52
C ARG A 197 -1.91 6.61 -2.76
N LEU A 198 -2.42 6.94 -1.57
CA LEU A 198 -3.31 6.08 -0.79
C LEU A 198 -4.59 5.78 -1.57
N SER A 199 -5.23 6.80 -2.16
CA SER A 199 -6.48 6.63 -2.91
C SER A 199 -6.35 5.59 -4.04
N ALA A 200 -5.19 5.54 -4.68
CA ALA A 200 -4.91 4.62 -5.77
C ALA A 200 -4.64 3.17 -5.34
N THR A 201 -4.42 2.93 -4.04
CA THR A 201 -4.25 1.59 -3.48
C THR A 201 -5.55 0.99 -2.93
N LEU A 202 -6.67 1.70 -3.01
CA LEU A 202 -7.96 1.22 -2.53
C LEU A 202 -8.65 0.31 -3.56
N GLU A 203 -8.04 -0.85 -3.85
CA GLU A 203 -8.49 -1.74 -4.92
C GLU A 203 -9.79 -2.50 -4.63
N ARG A 204 -10.30 -2.44 -3.40
CA ARG A 204 -11.59 -3.04 -3.02
C ARG A 204 -12.75 -2.04 -3.05
N LEU A 205 -12.51 -0.79 -3.48
CA LEU A 205 -13.59 0.15 -3.75
C LEU A 205 -14.55 -0.39 -4.83
N PRO A 206 -15.86 -0.12 -4.70
CA PRO A 206 -16.81 -0.28 -5.79
C PRO A 206 -16.34 0.39 -7.09
N VAL A 207 -16.69 -0.22 -8.23
CA VAL A 207 -16.20 0.20 -9.56
C VAL A 207 -16.61 1.63 -9.89
N ASP A 208 -17.83 2.03 -9.54
CA ASP A 208 -18.35 3.40 -9.72
C ASP A 208 -17.51 4.45 -8.98
N LYS A 209 -17.10 4.17 -7.73
CA LYS A 209 -16.20 5.05 -6.97
C LYS A 209 -14.80 5.12 -7.57
N LYS A 210 -14.29 4.01 -8.12
CA LYS A 210 -13.01 4.01 -8.84
C LYS A 210 -13.07 4.85 -10.11
N ILE A 211 -14.16 4.76 -10.87
CA ILE A 211 -14.38 5.57 -12.07
C ILE A 211 -14.39 7.06 -11.69
N GLN A 212 -15.20 7.43 -10.70
CA GLN A 212 -15.27 8.80 -10.19
C GLN A 212 -13.90 9.32 -9.75
N LEU A 213 -13.15 8.53 -8.99
CA LEU A 213 -11.81 8.89 -8.53
C LEU A 213 -10.86 9.11 -9.72
N GLY A 214 -10.84 8.21 -10.70
CA GLY A 214 -10.01 8.34 -11.89
C GLY A 214 -10.33 9.60 -12.69
N GLU A 215 -11.61 9.90 -12.89
CA GLU A 215 -12.08 11.11 -13.58
C GLU A 215 -11.71 12.39 -12.82
N TRP A 216 -11.84 12.39 -11.49
CA TRP A 216 -11.38 13.50 -10.67
C TRP A 216 -9.88 13.75 -10.83
N LEU A 217 -9.05 12.71 -10.75
CA LEU A 217 -7.60 12.86 -10.88
C LEU A 217 -7.20 13.31 -12.30
N LEU A 218 -7.81 12.77 -13.35
CA LEU A 218 -7.63 13.23 -14.73
C LEU A 218 -8.00 14.70 -14.89
N LYS A 219 -9.12 15.15 -14.30
CA LYS A 219 -9.52 16.56 -14.33
C LYS A 219 -8.53 17.47 -13.62
N ARG A 220 -7.86 16.97 -12.58
CA ARG A 220 -6.83 17.75 -11.87
C ARG A 220 -5.54 17.87 -12.67
N LEU A 221 -5.17 16.80 -13.37
CA LEU A 221 -3.97 16.73 -14.22
C LEU A 221 -3.99 17.73 -15.38
N GLU A 222 -5.16 18.27 -15.77
CA GLU A 222 -5.25 19.42 -16.68
C GLU A 222 -4.52 20.67 -16.17
N LYS A 223 -4.27 20.77 -14.85
CA LYS A 223 -3.50 21.86 -14.25
C LYS A 223 -2.05 21.47 -14.07
N SER A 224 -1.14 22.31 -14.54
CA SER A 224 0.32 22.12 -14.38
C SER A 224 0.80 22.09 -12.93
N SER A 225 0.01 22.62 -11.99
CA SER A 225 0.30 22.60 -10.56
C SER A 225 0.02 21.24 -9.90
N GLU A 226 -0.73 20.36 -10.56
CA GLU A 226 -1.04 19.03 -10.02
C GLU A 226 0.24 18.17 -10.04
N PRO A 227 0.58 17.47 -8.95
CA PRO A 227 1.80 16.67 -8.89
C PRO A 227 1.81 15.57 -9.95
N SER A 228 2.94 15.38 -10.62
CA SER A 228 3.08 14.37 -11.69
C SER A 228 2.81 12.93 -11.23
N GLN A 229 2.92 12.65 -9.93
CA GLN A 229 2.60 11.36 -9.32
C GLN A 229 1.10 11.03 -9.42
N THR A 230 0.24 12.02 -9.67
CA THR A 230 -1.20 11.79 -9.92
C THR A 230 -1.41 10.92 -11.17
N TRP A 231 -0.51 10.94 -12.15
CA TRP A 231 -0.54 9.97 -13.26
C TRP A 231 -0.36 8.53 -12.79
N TRP A 232 0.58 8.27 -11.86
CA TRP A 232 0.73 6.94 -11.27
C TRP A 232 -0.56 6.48 -10.58
N ALA A 233 -1.24 7.38 -9.88
CA ALA A 233 -2.51 7.07 -9.23
C ALA A 233 -3.60 6.68 -10.25
N VAL A 234 -3.76 7.45 -11.34
CA VAL A 234 -4.68 7.12 -12.44
C VAL A 234 -4.34 5.74 -13.02
N GLY A 235 -3.07 5.49 -13.31
CA GLY A 235 -2.60 4.22 -13.84
C GLY A 235 -2.93 3.03 -12.92
N ARG A 236 -2.79 3.20 -11.61
CA ARG A 236 -3.12 2.18 -10.61
C ARG A 236 -4.61 1.91 -10.49
N ILE A 237 -5.43 2.95 -10.53
CA ILE A 237 -6.90 2.82 -10.49
C ILE A 237 -7.40 2.09 -11.75
N GLY A 238 -6.83 2.41 -12.91
CA GLY A 238 -7.14 1.78 -14.19
C GLY A 238 -6.39 0.48 -14.47
N ALA A 239 -5.58 -0.04 -13.54
CA ALA A 239 -4.73 -1.20 -13.79
C ALA A 239 -5.54 -2.45 -14.16
N ARG A 240 -5.06 -3.22 -15.15
CA ARG A 240 -5.71 -4.46 -15.61
C ARG A 240 -5.48 -5.65 -14.68
N VAL A 241 -4.33 -5.64 -14.00
CA VAL A 241 -3.90 -6.65 -13.04
C VAL A 241 -3.83 -5.99 -11.65
N PRO A 242 -4.85 -6.15 -10.79
CA PRO A 242 -4.84 -5.61 -9.43
C PRO A 242 -3.78 -6.32 -8.57
N PHE A 243 -3.32 -5.65 -7.52
CA PHE A 243 -2.36 -6.18 -6.56
C PHE A 243 -3.00 -7.11 -5.51
N HIS A 244 -4.20 -6.76 -5.05
CA HIS A 244 -4.93 -7.46 -3.99
C HIS A 244 -6.46 -7.41 -4.14
N GLY A 245 -6.98 -6.54 -5.00
CA GLY A 245 -8.39 -6.47 -5.33
C GLY A 245 -8.82 -7.62 -6.24
N SER A 246 -10.09 -7.99 -6.17
CA SER A 246 -10.68 -8.95 -7.12
C SER A 246 -10.68 -8.39 -8.54
N SER A 247 -10.46 -9.26 -9.54
CA SER A 247 -10.62 -8.95 -10.96
C SER A 247 -12.00 -8.38 -11.29
N HIS A 248 -13.04 -8.73 -10.53
CA HIS A 248 -14.40 -8.19 -10.69
C HIS A 248 -14.52 -6.70 -10.38
N ASN A 249 -13.60 -6.15 -9.56
CA ASN A 249 -13.60 -4.73 -9.20
C ASN A 249 -12.70 -3.90 -10.12
N VAL A 250 -12.19 -4.45 -11.21
CA VAL A 250 -11.39 -3.73 -12.20
C VAL A 250 -12.30 -2.82 -13.04
N VAL A 251 -11.88 -1.57 -13.25
CA VAL A 251 -12.61 -0.64 -14.14
C VAL A 251 -12.69 -1.25 -15.55
N SER A 252 -13.85 -1.21 -16.20
CA SER A 252 -14.04 -1.83 -17.52
C SER A 252 -13.03 -1.32 -18.56
N ALA A 253 -12.68 -2.18 -19.53
CA ALA A 253 -11.80 -1.82 -20.64
C ALA A 253 -12.32 -0.58 -21.39
N LYS A 254 -13.63 -0.48 -21.60
CA LYS A 254 -14.29 0.67 -22.26
C LYS A 254 -13.97 2.00 -21.58
N VAL A 255 -14.08 2.07 -20.25
CA VAL A 255 -13.78 3.30 -19.49
C VAL A 255 -12.30 3.60 -19.52
N VAL A 256 -11.45 2.58 -19.33
CA VAL A 256 -10.00 2.76 -19.38
C VAL A 256 -9.51 3.18 -20.76
N SER A 257 -10.14 2.73 -21.84
CA SER A 257 -9.85 3.21 -23.20
C SER A 257 -10.05 4.71 -23.33
N VAL A 258 -11.08 5.28 -22.71
CA VAL A 258 -11.30 6.74 -22.69
C VAL A 258 -10.17 7.46 -21.94
N TRP A 259 -9.76 6.92 -20.79
CA TRP A 259 -8.65 7.48 -20.01
C TRP A 259 -7.32 7.39 -20.77
N LEU A 260 -7.08 6.27 -21.47
CA LEU A 260 -5.90 6.09 -22.30
C LEU A 260 -5.84 7.08 -23.47
N GLN A 261 -6.98 7.50 -24.04
CA GLN A 261 -6.99 8.57 -25.04
C GLN A 261 -6.48 9.89 -24.47
N ILE A 262 -6.87 10.23 -23.23
CA ILE A 262 -6.35 11.42 -22.55
C ILE A 262 -4.82 11.29 -22.34
N VAL A 263 -4.36 10.12 -21.87
CA VAL A 263 -2.92 9.84 -21.69
C VAL A 263 -2.16 9.88 -23.03
N LEU A 264 -2.76 9.42 -24.12
CA LEU A 264 -2.19 9.48 -25.48
C LEU A 264 -2.11 10.90 -26.04
N ALA A 265 -2.87 11.87 -25.52
CA ALA A 265 -2.75 13.27 -25.91
C ALA A 265 -1.56 13.98 -25.21
N GLU A 266 -1.07 13.45 -24.10
CA GLU A 266 -0.01 14.08 -23.30
C GLU A 266 1.39 13.89 -23.87
N ASP A 267 2.32 14.79 -23.53
CA ASP A 267 3.74 14.63 -23.87
C ASP A 267 4.46 13.78 -22.82
N TRP A 268 4.73 12.52 -23.17
CA TRP A 268 5.34 11.55 -22.27
C TRP A 268 6.81 11.85 -21.93
N LYS A 269 7.45 12.78 -22.65
CA LYS A 269 8.80 13.27 -22.31
C LYS A 269 8.80 14.19 -21.10
N LYS A 270 7.67 14.81 -20.77
CA LYS A 270 7.55 15.71 -19.61
C LYS A 270 7.61 14.96 -18.27
N SER A 271 7.08 13.74 -18.23
CA SER A 271 7.12 12.91 -17.03
C SER A 271 7.02 11.42 -17.36
N PRO A 272 7.93 10.57 -16.84
CA PRO A 272 7.84 9.12 -17.03
C PRO A 272 6.58 8.53 -16.38
N HIS A 273 5.94 9.23 -15.44
CA HIS A 273 4.70 8.76 -14.82
C HIS A 273 3.54 8.66 -15.81
N ILE A 274 3.54 9.46 -16.89
CA ILE A 274 2.49 9.43 -17.91
C ILE A 274 2.55 8.12 -18.68
N GLY A 275 3.74 7.80 -19.22
CA GLY A 275 3.98 6.54 -19.93
C GLY A 275 3.76 5.34 -19.01
N PHE A 276 4.17 5.43 -17.74
CA PHE A 276 3.94 4.35 -16.78
C PHE A 276 2.44 4.13 -16.52
N ALA A 277 1.66 5.20 -16.38
CA ALA A 277 0.21 5.08 -16.21
C ALA A 277 -0.45 4.36 -17.39
N ALA A 278 0.00 4.67 -18.61
CA ALA A 278 -0.40 3.98 -19.82
C ALA A 278 -0.06 2.48 -19.75
N THR A 279 1.18 2.15 -19.36
CA THR A 279 1.62 0.76 -19.18
C THR A 279 0.72 -0.01 -18.22
N LEU A 280 0.32 0.57 -17.08
CA LEU A 280 -0.53 -0.12 -16.10
C LEU A 280 -1.94 -0.41 -16.63
N MET A 281 -2.50 0.56 -17.34
CA MET A 281 -3.83 0.49 -17.94
C MET A 281 -3.89 -0.38 -19.19
N ALA A 282 -2.76 -0.52 -19.90
CA ALA A 282 -2.64 -1.32 -21.11
C ALA A 282 -2.02 -2.71 -20.88
N ARG A 283 -1.48 -3.01 -19.68
CA ARG A 283 -0.86 -4.29 -19.35
C ARG A 283 -1.77 -5.45 -19.76
N MET A 284 -1.22 -6.42 -20.49
CA MET A 284 -1.95 -7.61 -20.89
C MET A 284 -2.18 -8.49 -19.67
N SER A 285 -3.45 -8.71 -19.33
CA SER A 285 -3.85 -9.51 -18.18
C SER A 285 -4.04 -10.99 -18.51
N GLY A 286 -4.19 -11.33 -19.80
CA GLY A 286 -4.53 -12.66 -20.27
C GLY A 286 -6.04 -12.95 -20.26
N ASP A 287 -6.84 -11.97 -19.85
CA ASP A 287 -8.30 -12.01 -19.84
C ASP A 287 -8.86 -10.98 -20.81
N ARG A 288 -9.45 -11.47 -21.90
CA ARG A 288 -10.00 -10.66 -22.99
C ARG A 288 -11.12 -9.72 -22.52
N ALA A 289 -11.83 -10.02 -21.43
CA ALA A 289 -12.88 -9.15 -20.91
C ALA A 289 -12.32 -7.90 -20.19
N ARG A 290 -11.08 -7.99 -19.68
CA ARG A 290 -10.40 -6.91 -18.97
C ARG A 290 -9.46 -6.11 -19.86
N ASP A 291 -8.84 -6.78 -20.83
CA ASP A 291 -7.85 -6.21 -21.72
C ASP A 291 -8.42 -5.18 -22.69
N ILE A 292 -7.61 -4.16 -23.02
CA ILE A 292 -7.95 -3.15 -24.01
C ILE A 292 -7.88 -3.71 -25.43
N ASP A 293 -8.58 -3.04 -26.36
CA ASP A 293 -8.55 -3.33 -27.79
C ASP A 293 -7.13 -3.31 -28.38
N ASP A 294 -6.88 -4.18 -29.35
CA ASP A 294 -5.57 -4.39 -29.94
C ASP A 294 -5.06 -3.16 -30.71
N ASN A 295 -5.93 -2.38 -31.37
CA ASN A 295 -5.51 -1.15 -32.05
C ASN A 295 -5.02 -0.12 -31.01
N LEU A 296 -5.77 0.05 -29.92
CA LEU A 296 -5.36 0.94 -28.84
C LEU A 296 -4.04 0.46 -28.21
N ARG A 297 -3.87 -0.85 -28.02
CA ARG A 297 -2.63 -1.44 -27.52
C ARG A 297 -1.43 -1.11 -28.42
N LEU A 298 -1.58 -1.26 -29.74
CA LEU A 298 -0.53 -0.93 -30.70
C LEU A 298 -0.12 0.54 -30.62
N GLN A 299 -1.08 1.47 -30.52
CA GLN A 299 -0.80 2.90 -30.35
C GLN A 299 0.01 3.19 -29.07
N ILE A 300 -0.30 2.49 -27.97
CA ILE A 300 0.43 2.63 -26.70
C ILE A 300 1.86 2.09 -26.84
N ILE A 301 2.04 0.93 -27.48
CA ILE A 301 3.34 0.33 -27.74
C ILE A 301 4.22 1.27 -28.59
N GLU A 302 3.66 1.81 -29.68
CA GLU A 302 4.36 2.77 -30.53
C GLU A 302 4.79 4.01 -29.75
N LYS A 303 3.89 4.57 -28.94
CA LYS A 303 4.20 5.75 -28.14
C LYS A 303 5.23 5.47 -27.04
N LEU A 304 5.21 4.29 -26.42
CA LEU A 304 6.24 3.84 -25.48
C LEU A 304 7.63 3.78 -26.17
N LYS A 305 7.69 3.22 -27.39
CA LYS A 305 8.91 3.15 -28.21
C LYS A 305 9.44 4.55 -28.57
N LEU A 306 8.58 5.44 -29.07
CA LEU A 306 8.92 6.83 -29.42
C LEU A 306 9.40 7.65 -28.20
N SER A 307 8.86 7.35 -27.03
CA SER A 307 9.22 8.01 -25.77
C SER A 307 10.46 7.40 -25.09
N LYS A 308 11.06 6.36 -25.69
CA LYS A 308 12.20 5.61 -25.13
C LYS A 308 11.92 5.06 -23.73
N ALA A 309 10.70 4.56 -23.51
CA ALA A 309 10.33 3.92 -22.25
C ALA A 309 11.13 2.63 -22.00
N PRO A 310 11.26 2.18 -20.74
CA PRO A 310 11.92 0.91 -20.42
C PRO A 310 11.35 -0.28 -21.19
N THR A 311 12.20 -1.19 -21.64
CA THR A 311 11.79 -2.41 -22.35
C THR A 311 10.81 -3.26 -21.54
N SER A 312 11.00 -3.33 -20.22
CA SER A 312 10.07 -4.04 -19.32
C SER A 312 8.62 -3.52 -19.41
N TRP A 313 8.42 -2.23 -19.73
CA TRP A 313 7.08 -1.67 -19.91
C TRP A 313 6.45 -2.08 -21.23
N LEU A 314 7.25 -2.27 -22.28
CA LEU A 314 6.77 -2.77 -23.57
C LEU A 314 6.35 -4.23 -23.43
N GLU A 315 7.19 -5.05 -22.80
CA GLU A 315 6.96 -6.48 -22.62
C GLU A 315 5.61 -6.78 -21.94
N VAL A 316 5.27 -6.06 -20.86
CA VAL A 316 4.03 -6.29 -20.12
C VAL A 316 2.77 -5.82 -20.87
N VAL A 317 2.92 -4.97 -21.88
CA VAL A 317 1.81 -4.51 -22.74
C VAL A 317 1.65 -5.41 -23.97
N GLU A 318 2.77 -5.93 -24.50
CA GLU A 318 2.84 -6.82 -25.66
C GLU A 318 2.42 -8.26 -25.33
N GLN A 319 2.72 -8.74 -24.12
CA GLN A 319 2.43 -10.12 -23.72
C GLN A 319 2.10 -10.26 -22.23
N VAL A 320 1.46 -11.36 -21.87
CA VAL A 320 1.25 -11.74 -20.46
C VAL A 320 2.62 -12.07 -19.85
N LYS A 321 3.01 -11.28 -18.85
CA LYS A 321 4.28 -11.41 -18.13
C LYS A 321 4.07 -11.31 -16.62
N GLU A 322 4.67 -12.24 -15.88
CA GLU A 322 4.83 -12.12 -14.43
C GLU A 322 5.94 -11.13 -14.11
N LEU A 323 5.72 -10.30 -13.09
CA LEU A 323 6.66 -9.24 -12.73
C LEU A 323 7.76 -9.78 -11.82
N ASP A 324 8.98 -9.28 -12.00
CA ASP A 324 10.04 -9.48 -11.02
C ASP A 324 9.85 -8.56 -9.78
N GLU A 325 10.63 -8.79 -8.72
CA GLU A 325 10.54 -8.01 -7.47
C GLU A 325 10.78 -6.50 -7.67
N LYS A 326 11.59 -6.11 -8.66
CA LYS A 326 11.90 -4.71 -8.96
C LYS A 326 10.73 -4.05 -9.69
N GLU A 327 10.13 -4.75 -10.64
CA GLU A 327 8.92 -4.34 -11.36
C GLU A 327 7.72 -4.26 -10.41
N GLU A 328 7.56 -5.24 -9.51
CA GLU A 328 6.55 -5.21 -8.44
C GLU A 328 6.74 -3.99 -7.52
N LYS A 329 7.96 -3.73 -7.04
CA LYS A 329 8.27 -2.56 -6.22
C LYS A 329 7.94 -1.25 -6.93
N GLN A 330 8.22 -1.17 -8.24
CA GLN A 330 7.89 0.00 -9.04
C GLN A 330 6.36 0.16 -9.22
N LEU A 331 5.65 -0.95 -9.40
CA LEU A 331 4.20 -0.98 -9.55
C LEU A 331 3.48 -0.59 -8.25
N PHE A 332 3.85 -1.20 -7.13
CA PHE A 332 3.17 -1.05 -5.85
C PHE A 332 3.69 0.17 -5.05
N GLY A 333 4.82 0.74 -5.47
CA GLY A 333 5.46 1.87 -4.80
C GLY A 333 6.18 1.50 -3.50
N GLU A 334 6.21 0.21 -3.15
CA GLU A 334 6.90 -0.34 -1.99
C GLU A 334 7.24 -1.82 -2.23
N ALA A 335 8.36 -2.28 -1.64
CA ALA A 335 8.77 -3.67 -1.74
C ALA A 335 7.97 -4.55 -0.76
N LEU A 336 7.57 -5.74 -1.22
CA LEU A 336 7.04 -6.78 -0.36
C LEU A 336 8.12 -7.24 0.65
N PRO A 337 7.73 -7.68 1.85
CA PRO A 337 8.69 -8.30 2.76
C PRO A 337 9.33 -9.56 2.17
N PRO A 338 10.60 -9.85 2.52
CA PRO A 338 11.27 -11.08 2.11
C PRO A 338 10.45 -12.33 2.46
N GLY A 339 10.30 -13.21 1.48
CA GLY A 339 9.54 -14.46 1.61
C GLY A 339 8.04 -14.36 1.30
N LEU A 340 7.51 -13.15 1.06
CA LEU A 340 6.15 -12.97 0.55
C LEU A 340 6.17 -12.84 -0.97
N LYS A 341 5.37 -13.66 -1.65
CA LYS A 341 5.15 -13.57 -3.10
C LYS A 341 3.66 -13.56 -3.39
N LEU A 342 3.25 -12.79 -4.39
CA LEU A 342 1.90 -12.88 -4.93
C LEU A 342 1.80 -14.19 -5.70
N ILE A 343 0.76 -14.97 -5.39
CA ILE A 343 0.41 -16.14 -6.18
C ILE A 343 -0.75 -15.68 -7.06
N ASN A 344 -0.55 -15.71 -8.38
CA ASN A 344 -1.65 -15.52 -9.32
C ASN A 344 -2.59 -16.72 -9.17
N GLU A 345 -3.77 -16.52 -8.56
CA GLU A 345 -4.87 -17.44 -8.79
C GLU A 345 -5.40 -17.15 -10.20
N ALA A 346 -5.15 -18.10 -11.10
CA ALA A 346 -5.57 -18.07 -12.51
C ALA A 346 -7.09 -18.03 -12.65
#